data_AF-A0A812J2D6-F1
#
_entry.id   AF-A0A812J2D6-F1
#
_cell.length_a   1.000
_cell.length_b   1.000
_cell.length_c   1.000
_cell.angle_alpha   90.00
_cell.angle_beta   90.00
_cell.angle_gamma   90.00
#
_symmetry.space_group_name_H-M   'P 1'
#
loop_
_entity.id
_entity.type
_entity.pdbx_description
1 polymer ?
#
loop_
_entity_poly.entity_id
_entity_poly.type
_entity_poly.pdbx_seq_one_letter_code
_entity_poly.pdbx_strand_id
1 'polypeptide(L)'
;MYHVTVGDWLKYLIRRAPCVLAGGDEPLQVQLESFWHAYRWAHPTHAVFDRPERLKQTLPIVLFGDEGKGPKRGNYMLYTFETPIGLDSMEKFTCSCHSDLREFPQEYIPACYGEPHPASDPALRATAKATHNYKGHVYLKRHLLFGILDVVYKQDAAVLDYMLGLLAKELVQLFENGLEVSAERWYVACLGHKGDLKHMAEKSAHLVRSYAHMGPVNSIMMCSVCEAGAPGIPWDRIELDPIWSSSLYASRPWANDPPLLPVPFDDTRPEMFYRFDLFHLIKVGVGRDLAGGLVLLAKWGFWDGDGDTRNLPDRLDRAHMAFKMWASANGRSPALRYFRMGLFSMKKMTDHPWSNTKGSDTMLLLEFVQWTCDLHLNSPTPQSSPHEDLLRLYSQTIGHTFKIFDICNHHPLWLTRSCAQNLFANMMCMLSGYVALAKMTWDMDEMFFSIKPKLHATHHLAYELQQLLWTAAPLIPNPLAYACEGNESHVGHICDLAQVVDTRLIDKRVVERHFCKVAAVLRRHVESRLAVSKRISFQARSELLP
;
A
#
# COMPACT_ATOMS: atom_id res chain seq x y z
N MET A 1 4.81 -22.26 21.08
CA MET A 1 5.04 -21.34 19.95
C MET A 1 5.79 -20.13 20.46
N TYR A 2 6.97 -19.86 19.91
CA TYR A 2 7.76 -18.69 20.25
C TYR A 2 7.15 -17.43 19.62
N HIS A 3 6.96 -16.39 20.43
CA HIS A 3 6.55 -15.06 19.99
C HIS A 3 7.31 -13.98 20.74
N VAL A 4 7.30 -12.79 20.15
CA VAL A 4 7.91 -11.56 20.67
C VAL A 4 6.77 -10.57 20.82
N THR A 5 6.72 -9.93 21.98
CA THR A 5 5.68 -8.97 22.31
C THR A 5 6.02 -7.60 21.71
N VAL A 6 5.01 -6.77 21.44
CA VAL A 6 5.22 -5.38 21.02
C VAL A 6 6.01 -4.63 22.09
N GLY A 7 5.68 -4.84 23.36
CA GLY A 7 6.35 -4.24 24.51
C GLY A 7 7.83 -4.57 24.59
N ASP A 8 8.24 -5.80 24.27
CA ASP A 8 9.66 -6.18 24.26
C ASP A 8 10.44 -5.47 23.14
N TRP A 9 9.85 -5.36 21.95
CA TRP A 9 10.41 -4.55 20.88
C TRP A 9 10.54 -3.08 21.29
N LEU A 10 9.51 -2.50 21.89
CA LEU A 10 9.54 -1.10 22.31
C LEU A 10 10.58 -0.83 23.39
N LYS A 11 10.69 -1.69 24.41
CA LYS A 11 11.77 -1.61 25.41
C LYS A 11 13.15 -1.59 24.75
N TYR A 12 13.35 -2.40 23.71
CA TYR A 12 14.61 -2.46 23.00
C TYR A 12 14.85 -1.22 22.13
N LEU A 13 13.86 -0.85 21.30
CA LEU A 13 13.98 0.23 20.31
C LEU A 13 14.10 1.60 20.98
N ILE A 14 13.30 1.89 22.02
CA ILE A 14 13.39 3.16 22.76
C ILE A 14 14.78 3.33 23.38
N ARG A 15 15.37 2.25 23.93
CA ARG A 15 16.71 2.30 24.55
C ARG A 15 17.85 2.37 23.55
N ARG A 16 17.71 1.74 22.38
CA ARG A 16 18.84 1.52 21.45
C ARG A 16 18.78 2.36 20.18
N ALA A 17 17.59 2.64 19.67
CA ALA A 17 17.39 3.28 18.38
C ALA A 17 16.01 3.99 18.31
N PRO A 18 15.73 5.00 19.15
CA PRO A 18 14.43 5.69 19.16
C PRO A 18 14.11 6.36 17.80
N CYS A 19 15.13 6.73 17.02
CA CYS A 19 14.97 7.23 15.65
C CYS A 19 14.28 6.24 14.70
N VAL A 20 14.24 4.95 15.03
CA VAL A 20 13.52 3.96 14.25
C VAL A 20 12.01 4.02 14.49
N LEU A 21 11.56 4.59 15.61
CA LEU A 21 10.15 4.68 15.95
C LEU A 21 9.48 5.90 15.32
N ALA A 22 10.13 7.07 15.33
CA ALA A 22 9.56 8.27 14.73
C ALA A 22 10.50 9.06 13.81
N GLY A 23 11.69 8.56 13.47
CA GLY A 23 12.56 9.22 12.51
C GLY A 23 13.02 10.62 12.92
N GLY A 24 13.38 11.44 11.93
CA GLY A 24 13.61 12.88 12.03
C GLY A 24 14.80 13.35 12.88
N ASP A 25 14.92 14.67 12.98
CA ASP A 25 15.96 15.38 13.75
C ASP A 25 15.42 15.96 15.07
N GLU A 26 14.09 16.02 15.21
CA GLU A 26 13.41 16.53 16.40
C GLU A 26 13.35 15.46 17.51
N PRO A 27 13.16 15.86 18.78
CA PRO A 27 12.90 14.90 19.85
C PRO A 27 11.69 14.02 19.55
N LEU A 28 11.77 12.73 19.93
CA LEU A 28 10.73 11.73 19.67
C LEU A 28 9.34 12.23 20.12
N GLN A 29 9.26 12.81 21.32
CA GLN A 29 7.99 13.28 21.88
C GLN A 29 7.34 14.37 21.03
N VAL A 30 8.13 15.30 20.48
CA VAL A 30 7.66 16.37 19.59
C VAL A 30 7.10 15.78 18.31
N GLN A 31 7.78 14.79 17.74
CA GLN A 31 7.32 14.13 16.51
C GLN A 31 6.03 13.35 16.72
N LEU A 32 5.87 12.69 17.87
CA LEU A 32 4.64 11.95 18.20
C LEU A 32 3.46 12.90 18.43
N GLU A 33 3.65 13.95 19.21
CA GLU A 33 2.63 14.96 19.43
C GLU A 33 2.18 15.58 18.09
N SER A 34 3.14 15.98 17.27
CA SER A 34 2.87 16.58 15.96
C SER A 34 2.17 15.60 15.01
N PHE A 35 2.52 14.31 15.04
CA PHE A 35 1.83 13.26 14.29
C PHE A 35 0.36 13.17 14.69
N TRP A 36 0.07 13.07 15.99
CA TRP A 36 -1.30 12.93 16.49
C TRP A 36 -2.16 14.17 16.24
N HIS A 37 -1.55 15.36 16.29
CA HIS A 37 -2.21 16.62 15.91
C HIS A 37 -2.70 16.59 14.45
N ALA A 38 -1.89 16.08 13.51
CA ALA A 38 -2.32 15.94 12.12
C ALA A 38 -3.31 14.77 11.95
N TYR A 39 -3.08 13.64 12.61
CA TYR A 39 -3.91 12.44 12.51
C TYR A 39 -5.34 12.65 13.02
N ARG A 40 -5.55 13.55 13.99
CA ARG A 40 -6.89 13.90 14.47
C ARG A 40 -7.83 14.36 13.37
N TRP A 41 -7.33 15.01 12.32
CA TRP A 41 -8.14 15.39 11.18
C TRP A 41 -8.58 14.18 10.36
N ALA A 42 -7.71 13.18 10.21
CA ALA A 42 -7.99 11.96 9.48
C ALA A 42 -8.98 11.05 10.20
N HIS A 43 -8.88 10.98 11.53
CA HIS A 43 -9.67 10.06 12.35
C HIS A 43 -10.00 10.67 13.72
N PRO A 44 -10.90 11.67 13.79
CA PRO A 44 -11.15 12.42 15.04
C PRO A 44 -11.75 11.57 16.17
N THR A 45 -12.43 10.47 15.84
CA THR A 45 -13.06 9.53 16.79
C THR A 45 -12.12 8.40 17.24
N HIS A 46 -10.84 8.45 16.90
CA HIS A 46 -9.88 7.45 17.34
C HIS A 46 -9.71 7.49 18.87
N ALA A 47 -9.80 6.34 19.54
CA ALA A 47 -9.80 6.19 21.01
C ALA A 47 -8.62 6.89 21.71
N VAL A 48 -7.47 7.00 21.04
CA VAL A 48 -6.30 7.76 21.53
C VAL A 48 -6.63 9.20 21.95
N PHE A 49 -7.64 9.83 21.35
CA PHE A 49 -8.02 11.21 21.62
C PHE A 49 -8.83 11.40 22.91
N ASP A 50 -9.25 10.31 23.54
CA ASP A 50 -9.81 10.33 24.90
C ASP A 50 -8.73 10.54 25.97
N ARG A 51 -7.44 10.43 25.58
CA ARG A 51 -6.25 10.60 26.44
C ARG A 51 -5.26 11.63 25.87
N PRO A 52 -5.69 12.89 25.63
CA PRO A 52 -4.87 13.90 24.95
C PRO A 52 -3.55 14.21 25.68
N GLU A 53 -3.48 13.99 27.00
CA GLU A 53 -2.27 14.20 27.80
C GLU A 53 -1.13 13.23 27.47
N ARG A 54 -1.42 12.11 26.79
CA ARG A 54 -0.48 11.02 26.49
C ARG A 54 0.11 11.08 25.09
N LEU A 55 -0.37 11.97 24.21
CA LEU A 55 -0.05 11.95 22.78
C LEU A 55 1.46 12.02 22.50
N LYS A 56 2.20 12.86 23.26
CA LYS A 56 3.66 12.98 23.16
C LYS A 56 4.44 11.70 23.54
N GLN A 57 3.79 10.72 24.16
CA GLN A 57 4.37 9.44 24.59
C GLN A 57 3.65 8.23 23.97
N THR A 58 2.73 8.47 23.04
CA THR A 58 1.95 7.40 22.41
C THR A 58 2.51 7.10 21.02
N LEU A 59 3.00 5.89 20.82
CA LEU A 59 3.55 5.44 19.55
C LEU A 59 2.43 4.99 18.61
N PRO A 60 2.30 5.59 17.41
CA PRO A 60 1.40 5.10 16.39
C PRO A 60 2.01 3.86 15.74
N ILE A 61 1.28 2.74 15.77
CA ILE A 61 1.70 1.51 15.09
C ILE A 61 0.66 1.05 14.08
N VAL A 62 1.12 0.34 13.06
CA VAL A 62 0.30 -0.39 12.10
C VAL A 62 0.66 -1.86 12.21
N LEU A 63 -0.35 -2.73 12.29
CA LEU A 63 -0.15 -4.17 12.25
C LEU A 63 -0.11 -4.66 10.80
N PHE A 64 0.70 -5.68 10.54
CA PHE A 64 0.74 -6.34 9.25
C PHE A 64 0.79 -7.85 9.44
N GLY A 65 -0.01 -8.57 8.66
CA GLY A 65 0.05 -10.02 8.56
C GLY A 65 -0.02 -10.47 7.09
N ASP A 66 0.71 -11.54 6.78
CA ASP A 66 0.70 -12.16 5.45
C ASP A 66 1.31 -13.57 5.48
N GLU A 67 1.22 -14.29 4.37
CA GLU A 67 1.81 -15.59 4.15
C GLU A 67 2.78 -15.63 2.96
N GLY A 68 3.93 -16.27 3.17
CA GLY A 68 4.87 -16.54 2.09
C GLY A 68 5.25 -18.02 2.02
N LYS A 69 6.16 -18.34 1.10
CA LYS A 69 6.60 -19.71 0.87
C LYS A 69 7.40 -20.25 2.05
N GLY A 70 6.88 -21.30 2.68
CA GLY A 70 7.51 -22.01 3.79
C GLY A 70 8.29 -23.27 3.36
N PRO A 71 8.84 -24.00 4.34
CA PRO A 71 9.52 -25.28 4.11
C PRO A 71 8.56 -26.34 3.55
N LYS A 72 9.11 -27.33 2.84
CA LYS A 72 8.39 -28.52 2.31
C LYS A 72 7.14 -28.18 1.45
N ARG A 73 7.16 -27.04 0.74
CA ARG A 73 6.04 -26.55 -0.10
C ARG A 73 4.80 -26.09 0.69
N GLY A 74 4.88 -25.99 2.02
CA GLY A 74 3.88 -25.33 2.84
C GLY A 74 4.05 -23.81 2.83
N ASN A 75 3.11 -23.09 3.45
CA ASN A 75 3.21 -21.65 3.68
C ASN A 75 3.77 -21.35 5.09
N TYR A 76 4.37 -20.19 5.24
CA TYR A 76 4.79 -19.62 6.52
C TYR A 76 4.12 -18.27 6.70
N MET A 77 3.18 -18.19 7.64
CA MET A 77 2.50 -16.97 8.01
C MET A 77 3.35 -16.20 9.01
N LEU A 78 3.32 -14.87 8.94
CA LEU A 78 3.96 -14.02 9.94
C LEU A 78 3.13 -12.78 10.24
N TYR A 79 3.31 -12.28 11.46
CA TYR A 79 2.78 -11.00 11.89
C TYR A 79 3.91 -10.08 12.33
N THR A 80 3.80 -8.83 11.94
CA THR A 80 4.72 -7.76 12.31
C THR A 80 3.96 -6.52 12.74
N PHE A 81 4.64 -5.61 13.42
CA PHE A 81 4.19 -4.22 13.53
C PHE A 81 5.26 -3.26 12.98
N GLU A 82 4.83 -2.04 12.70
CA GLU A 82 5.65 -0.95 12.21
C GLU A 82 5.08 0.40 12.65
N THR A 83 5.89 1.46 12.62
CA THR A 83 5.39 2.83 12.72
C THR A 83 5.28 3.44 11.32
N PRO A 84 4.23 4.23 10.99
CA PRO A 84 4.07 4.80 9.64
C PRO A 84 5.08 5.93 9.37
N ILE A 85 5.64 6.50 10.43
CA ILE A 85 6.63 7.57 10.38
C ILE A 85 7.96 7.00 9.86
N GLY A 86 8.58 7.72 8.94
CA GLY A 86 9.80 7.33 8.25
C GLY A 86 11.04 7.38 9.11
N LEU A 87 12.19 7.12 8.51
CA LEU A 87 13.47 7.29 9.19
C LEU A 87 13.88 8.75 9.17
N ASP A 88 13.77 9.43 8.03
CA ASP A 88 14.35 10.76 7.85
C ASP A 88 13.28 11.86 7.79
N SER A 89 13.70 13.12 7.88
CA SER A 89 12.85 14.29 7.60
C SER A 89 13.19 14.85 6.22
N MET A 90 12.20 15.37 5.51
CA MET A 90 12.44 16.14 4.29
C MET A 90 12.81 17.58 4.63
N GLU A 91 14.09 17.94 4.43
CA GLU A 91 14.57 19.31 4.68
C GLU A 91 14.01 20.34 3.69
N LYS A 92 13.94 19.96 2.40
CA LYS A 92 13.35 20.76 1.32
C LYS A 92 12.45 19.87 0.48
N PHE A 93 11.16 20.18 0.47
CA PHE A 93 10.18 19.50 -0.36
C PHE A 93 9.57 20.52 -1.34
N THR A 94 9.71 20.22 -2.63
CA THR A 94 9.07 20.95 -3.72
C THR A 94 8.38 19.95 -4.64
N CYS A 95 7.22 20.31 -5.18
CA CYS A 95 6.49 19.50 -6.14
C CYS A 95 5.78 20.39 -7.16
N SER A 96 5.36 19.79 -8.27
CA SER A 96 4.56 20.46 -9.31
C SER A 96 3.06 20.25 -9.11
N CYS A 97 2.60 19.63 -8.01
CA CYS A 97 1.19 19.25 -7.86
C CYS A 97 0.21 20.42 -8.04
N HIS A 98 0.57 21.63 -7.58
CA HIS A 98 -0.26 22.82 -7.77
C HIS A 98 -0.36 23.27 -9.23
N SER A 99 0.72 23.17 -10.01
CA SER A 99 0.69 23.49 -11.44
C SER A 99 -0.03 22.42 -12.24
N ASP A 100 0.24 21.15 -11.94
CA ASP A 100 -0.39 19.99 -12.58
C ASP A 100 -1.92 20.00 -12.40
N LEU A 101 -2.44 20.55 -11.29
CA LEU A 101 -3.90 20.71 -11.06
C LEU A 101 -4.60 21.60 -12.10
N ARG A 102 -3.86 22.46 -12.82
CA ARG A 102 -4.42 23.32 -13.87
C ARG A 102 -4.81 22.55 -15.12
N GLU A 103 -4.34 21.31 -15.26
CA GLU A 103 -4.67 20.43 -16.37
C GLU A 103 -6.04 19.75 -16.18
N PHE A 104 -6.59 19.77 -14.97
CA PHE A 104 -7.88 19.16 -14.65
C PHE A 104 -9.01 20.20 -14.69
N PRO A 105 -10.21 19.86 -15.17
CA PRO A 105 -11.37 20.72 -15.04
C PRO A 105 -11.72 20.90 -13.55
N GLN A 106 -11.95 22.14 -13.14
CA GLN A 106 -12.08 22.52 -11.73
C GLN A 106 -13.28 21.85 -11.04
N GLU A 107 -14.34 21.53 -11.78
CA GLU A 107 -15.53 20.86 -11.28
C GLU A 107 -15.27 19.42 -10.78
N TYR A 108 -14.18 18.78 -11.23
CA TYR A 108 -13.78 17.44 -10.78
C TYR A 108 -12.75 17.47 -9.65
N ILE A 109 -12.31 18.66 -9.23
CA ILE A 109 -11.33 18.83 -8.15
C ILE A 109 -12.09 19.26 -6.88
N PRO A 110 -11.98 18.52 -5.76
CA PRO A 110 -12.63 18.91 -4.52
C PRO A 110 -12.17 20.31 -4.08
N ALA A 111 -13.12 21.21 -3.83
CA ALA A 111 -12.84 22.59 -3.45
C ALA A 111 -12.05 22.68 -2.12
N CYS A 112 -11.12 23.62 -2.03
CA CYS A 112 -10.43 23.94 -0.79
C CYS A 112 -11.16 25.06 -0.04
N TYR A 113 -11.85 24.72 1.05
CA TYR A 113 -12.46 25.70 1.93
C TYR A 113 -11.46 26.16 2.99
N GLY A 114 -10.93 27.37 2.82
CA GLY A 114 -9.98 27.99 3.75
C GLY A 114 -8.65 27.23 3.78
N GLU A 115 -7.54 27.88 3.45
CA GLU A 115 -6.23 27.27 3.62
C GLU A 115 -5.66 27.65 5.00
N PRO A 116 -5.80 26.82 6.05
CA PRO A 116 -4.90 26.92 7.18
C PRO A 116 -3.49 26.56 6.68
N HIS A 117 -2.65 27.58 6.50
CA HIS A 117 -1.29 27.39 6.04
C HIS A 117 -0.49 26.67 7.13
N PRO A 118 0.15 25.51 6.87
CA PRO A 118 0.91 24.75 7.88
C PRO A 118 1.94 25.60 8.64
N ALA A 119 2.42 26.69 8.03
CA ALA A 119 3.39 27.60 8.65
C ALA A 119 2.89 28.32 9.92
N SER A 120 1.57 28.43 10.16
CA SER A 120 1.05 29.11 11.36
C SER A 120 1.18 28.28 12.64
N ASP A 121 1.33 26.95 12.53
CA ASP A 121 1.44 26.04 13.67
C ASP A 121 2.81 25.32 13.67
N PRO A 122 3.65 25.52 14.70
CA PRO A 122 4.93 24.81 14.85
C PRO A 122 4.82 23.27 14.76
N ALA A 123 3.77 22.66 15.31
CA ALA A 123 3.57 21.21 15.26
C ALA A 123 3.30 20.75 13.82
N LEU A 124 2.45 21.48 13.09
CA LEU A 124 2.17 21.16 11.68
C LEU A 124 3.39 21.33 10.78
N ARG A 125 4.31 22.27 11.09
CA ARG A 125 5.57 22.42 10.36
C ARG A 125 6.50 21.21 10.51
N ALA A 126 6.61 20.66 11.71
CA ALA A 126 7.40 19.45 11.92
C ALA A 126 6.78 18.25 11.19
N THR A 127 5.46 18.10 11.29
CA THR A 127 4.71 17.02 10.64
C THR A 127 4.76 17.07 9.12
N ALA A 128 4.74 18.26 8.52
CA ALA A 128 4.85 18.43 7.06
C ALA A 128 6.18 17.90 6.49
N LYS A 129 7.23 17.79 7.32
CA LYS A 129 8.54 17.25 6.91
C LYS A 129 8.68 15.75 7.15
N ALA A 130 7.76 15.14 7.93
CA ALA A 130 7.86 13.73 8.27
C ALA A 130 7.74 12.87 7.01
N THR A 131 8.74 12.01 6.77
CA THR A 131 8.65 11.04 5.68
C THR A 131 7.79 9.84 6.10
N HIS A 132 7.31 9.07 5.14
CA HIS A 132 6.68 7.77 5.40
C HIS A 132 7.75 6.66 5.50
N ASN A 133 7.38 5.51 6.07
CA ASN A 133 8.29 4.39 6.33
C ASN A 133 8.71 3.52 5.12
N TYR A 134 8.45 3.98 3.89
CA TYR A 134 8.74 3.26 2.65
C TYR A 134 10.21 3.32 2.19
N LYS A 135 11.04 4.15 2.82
CA LYS A 135 12.48 4.24 2.55
C LYS A 135 13.30 3.57 3.65
N GLY A 136 14.46 3.05 3.27
CA GLY A 136 15.41 2.41 4.18
C GLY A 136 15.29 0.89 4.22
N HIS A 137 16.10 0.26 5.09
CA HIS A 137 16.13 -1.19 5.17
C HIS A 137 14.91 -1.73 5.92
N VAL A 138 14.22 -2.74 5.36
CA VAL A 138 13.01 -3.33 5.96
C VAL A 138 13.16 -3.79 7.42
N TYR A 139 14.33 -4.30 7.82
CA TYR A 139 14.61 -4.70 9.21
C TYR A 139 14.67 -3.54 10.21
N LEU A 140 14.73 -2.30 9.74
CA LEU A 140 14.61 -1.14 10.61
C LEU A 140 13.15 -0.92 10.98
N LYS A 141 12.20 -1.09 10.06
CA LYS A 141 10.81 -0.65 10.29
C LYS A 141 9.78 -1.78 10.44
N ARG A 142 10.12 -3.02 10.11
CA ARG A 142 9.22 -4.18 10.19
C ARG A 142 9.68 -5.11 11.31
N HIS A 143 8.95 -5.10 12.41
CA HIS A 143 9.32 -5.82 13.64
C HIS A 143 8.51 -7.11 13.77
N LEU A 144 9.19 -8.25 13.65
CA LEU A 144 8.56 -9.57 13.70
C LEU A 144 8.00 -9.86 15.10
N LEU A 145 6.71 -10.22 15.17
CA LEU A 145 6.03 -10.63 16.39
C LEU A 145 6.03 -12.15 16.52
N PHE A 146 5.51 -12.85 15.51
CA PHE A 146 5.49 -14.31 15.47
C PHE A 146 5.39 -14.80 14.03
N GLY A 147 5.66 -16.10 13.85
CA GLY A 147 5.38 -16.80 12.60
C GLY A 147 4.87 -18.22 12.85
N ILE A 148 4.01 -18.70 11.96
CA ILE A 148 3.28 -19.95 12.09
C ILE A 148 3.35 -20.71 10.77
N LEU A 149 3.71 -21.99 10.85
CA LEU A 149 3.62 -22.88 9.70
C LEU A 149 2.18 -23.21 9.36
N ASP A 150 1.88 -23.34 8.07
CA ASP A 150 0.54 -23.67 7.60
C ASP A 150 -0.02 -24.98 8.12
N VAL A 151 0.82 -26.00 8.29
CA VAL A 151 0.41 -27.28 8.86
C VAL A 151 -0.19 -27.11 10.26
N VAL A 152 0.27 -26.13 11.04
CA VAL A 152 -0.22 -25.91 12.40
C VAL A 152 -1.61 -25.29 12.36
N TYR A 153 -1.78 -24.16 11.66
CA TYR A 153 -3.07 -23.46 11.64
C TYR A 153 -4.11 -24.12 10.70
N LYS A 154 -3.69 -25.00 9.78
CA LYS A 154 -4.62 -25.83 8.99
C LYS A 154 -5.13 -27.03 9.79
N GLN A 155 -4.35 -27.54 10.74
CA GLN A 155 -4.79 -28.58 11.66
C GLN A 155 -5.73 -28.02 12.72
N ASP A 156 -5.43 -26.83 13.23
CA ASP A 156 -6.27 -26.12 14.19
C ASP A 156 -6.27 -24.61 13.90
N ALA A 157 -7.38 -24.14 13.31
CA ALA A 157 -7.57 -22.74 12.98
C ALA A 157 -7.56 -21.84 14.23
N ALA A 158 -7.93 -22.38 15.40
CA ALA A 158 -7.97 -21.62 16.65
C ALA A 158 -6.58 -21.19 17.12
N VAL A 159 -5.50 -21.82 16.64
CA VAL A 159 -4.13 -21.43 17.00
C VAL A 159 -3.82 -20.01 16.53
N LEU A 160 -4.23 -19.65 15.31
CA LEU A 160 -4.01 -18.29 14.82
C LEU A 160 -4.84 -17.28 15.61
N ASP A 161 -6.13 -17.56 15.81
CA ASP A 161 -7.03 -16.70 16.58
C ASP A 161 -6.55 -16.50 18.01
N TYR A 162 -6.02 -17.56 18.64
CA TYR A 162 -5.40 -17.48 19.95
C TYR A 162 -4.20 -16.52 19.96
N MET A 163 -3.30 -16.61 18.96
CA MET A 163 -2.14 -15.73 18.86
C MET A 163 -2.54 -14.27 18.61
N LEU A 164 -3.56 -14.03 17.77
CA LEU A 164 -4.12 -12.70 17.55
C LEU A 164 -4.81 -12.16 18.79
N GLY A 165 -5.51 -13.01 19.54
CA GLY A 165 -6.12 -12.65 20.83
C GLY A 165 -5.07 -12.29 21.90
N LEU A 166 -3.91 -12.97 21.91
CA LEU A 166 -2.79 -12.57 22.77
C LEU A 166 -2.24 -11.19 22.37
N LEU A 167 -2.07 -10.95 21.07
CA LEU A 167 -1.64 -9.65 20.56
C LEU A 167 -2.64 -8.54 20.91
N ALA A 168 -3.94 -8.77 20.72
CA ALA A 168 -4.97 -7.80 21.07
C ALA A 168 -4.95 -7.44 22.57
N LYS A 169 -4.86 -8.45 23.45
CA LYS A 169 -4.73 -8.24 24.90
C LYS A 169 -3.49 -7.42 25.26
N GLU A 170 -2.38 -7.67 24.58
CA GLU A 170 -1.15 -6.89 24.79
C GLU A 170 -1.33 -5.42 24.36
N LEU A 171 -1.94 -5.20 23.20
CA LEU A 171 -2.18 -3.85 22.68
C LEU A 171 -3.13 -3.05 23.56
N VAL A 172 -4.19 -3.68 24.09
CA VAL A 172 -5.07 -3.09 25.12
C VAL A 172 -4.24 -2.68 26.34
N GLN A 173 -3.38 -3.57 26.84
CA GLN A 173 -2.54 -3.28 28.00
C GLN A 173 -1.56 -2.11 27.75
N LEU A 174 -0.94 -2.05 26.57
CA LEU A 174 -0.03 -0.99 26.17
C LEU A 174 -0.75 0.35 25.93
N PHE A 175 -2.01 0.32 25.51
CA PHE A 175 -2.84 1.51 25.35
C PHE A 175 -3.30 2.06 26.71
N GLU A 176 -3.87 1.21 27.57
CA GLU A 176 -4.45 1.64 28.85
C GLU A 176 -3.39 1.99 29.90
N ASN A 177 -2.43 1.07 30.09
CA ASN A 177 -1.48 1.13 31.19
C ASN A 177 -0.09 1.59 30.74
N GLY A 178 0.24 1.44 29.46
CA GLY A 178 1.56 1.76 28.93
C GLY A 178 2.66 0.86 29.49
N LEU A 179 3.89 1.26 29.19
CA LEU A 179 5.13 0.53 29.43
C LEU A 179 6.18 1.52 29.96
N GLU A 180 6.85 1.18 31.06
CA GLU A 180 7.93 2.00 31.60
C GLU A 180 9.29 1.67 30.94
N VAL A 181 9.94 2.68 30.36
CA VAL A 181 11.28 2.59 29.78
C VAL A 181 12.06 3.84 30.13
N SER A 182 13.22 3.67 30.77
CA SER A 182 14.13 4.78 31.11
C SER A 182 13.45 5.87 31.96
N ALA A 183 12.65 5.46 32.96
CA ALA A 183 11.86 6.34 33.85
C ALA A 183 10.74 7.15 33.16
N GLU A 184 10.47 6.88 31.88
CA GLU A 184 9.31 7.43 31.17
C GLU A 184 8.29 6.33 30.86
N ARG A 185 7.00 6.70 30.87
CA ARG A 185 5.91 5.80 30.49
C ARG A 185 5.52 6.06 29.04
N TRP A 186 5.55 5.00 28.24
CA TRP A 186 5.23 5.00 26.82
C TRP A 186 3.96 4.20 26.56
N TYR A 187 3.13 4.67 25.64
CA TYR A 187 1.88 4.04 25.24
C TYR A 187 1.91 3.65 23.77
N VAL A 188 0.97 2.81 23.35
CA VAL A 188 0.83 2.36 21.97
C VAL A 188 -0.60 2.58 21.54
N ALA A 189 -0.79 3.12 20.34
CA ALA A 189 -2.09 3.19 19.68
C ALA A 189 -1.97 2.62 18.26
N CYS A 190 -2.89 1.73 17.92
CA CYS A 190 -2.92 1.09 16.60
C CYS A 190 -3.71 1.95 15.61
N LEU A 191 -3.12 2.28 14.46
CA LEU A 191 -3.80 3.00 13.39
C LEU A 191 -4.56 2.09 12.43
N GLY A 192 -4.42 0.77 12.60
CA GLY A 192 -5.02 -0.24 11.76
C GLY A 192 -4.15 -1.47 11.55
N HIS A 193 -4.73 -2.43 10.83
CA HIS A 193 -4.15 -3.68 10.36
C HIS A 193 -4.21 -3.72 8.84
N LYS A 194 -3.06 -3.95 8.19
CA LYS A 194 -2.92 -4.04 6.73
C LYS A 194 -2.39 -5.41 6.31
N GLY A 195 -2.57 -5.74 5.04
CA GLY A 195 -2.11 -6.98 4.42
C GLY A 195 -2.86 -7.17 3.11
N ASP A 196 -2.56 -8.26 2.38
CA ASP A 196 -3.40 -8.61 1.24
C ASP A 196 -4.85 -8.78 1.69
N LEU A 197 -5.80 -8.40 0.82
CA LEU A 197 -7.22 -8.47 1.13
C LEU A 197 -7.62 -9.90 1.54
N LYS A 198 -6.99 -10.93 0.95
CA LYS A 198 -7.22 -12.35 1.30
C LYS A 198 -6.87 -12.64 2.74
N HIS A 199 -5.67 -12.23 3.13
CA HIS A 199 -5.17 -12.45 4.47
C HIS A 199 -6.09 -11.76 5.48
N MET A 200 -6.45 -10.49 5.22
CA MET A 200 -7.39 -9.78 6.08
C MET A 200 -8.74 -10.49 6.19
N ALA A 201 -9.33 -10.90 5.06
CA ALA A 201 -10.64 -11.53 5.04
C ALA A 201 -10.67 -12.91 5.72
N GLU A 202 -9.73 -13.79 5.38
CA GLU A 202 -9.78 -15.20 5.77
C GLU A 202 -9.01 -15.52 7.06
N LYS A 203 -8.04 -14.69 7.44
CA LYS A 203 -7.09 -15.01 8.52
C LYS A 203 -7.16 -14.05 9.71
N SER A 204 -7.49 -12.78 9.47
CA SER A 204 -7.46 -11.76 10.52
C SER A 204 -8.84 -11.36 11.02
N ALA A 205 -9.82 -11.27 10.12
CA ALA A 205 -11.12 -10.66 10.41
C ALA A 205 -12.33 -11.58 10.19
N HIS A 206 -12.13 -12.78 9.62
CA HIS A 206 -13.19 -13.75 9.35
C HIS A 206 -14.42 -13.13 8.66
N LEU A 207 -14.15 -12.36 7.60
CA LEU A 207 -15.17 -11.55 6.94
C LEU A 207 -16.17 -12.42 6.20
N VAL A 208 -17.47 -12.20 6.46
CA VAL A 208 -18.58 -12.82 5.72
C VAL A 208 -18.89 -12.11 4.41
N ARG A 209 -18.34 -10.91 4.21
CA ARG A 209 -18.32 -10.20 2.93
C ARG A 209 -16.92 -9.68 2.65
N SER A 210 -16.41 -10.04 1.48
CA SER A 210 -15.07 -9.66 1.03
C SER A 210 -15.02 -9.73 -0.49
N TYR A 211 -13.93 -9.23 -1.07
CA TYR A 211 -13.69 -9.27 -2.51
C TYR A 211 -13.76 -10.70 -3.12
N ALA A 212 -13.65 -11.75 -2.31
CA ALA A 212 -13.82 -13.15 -2.75
C ALA A 212 -15.29 -13.56 -2.92
N HIS A 213 -16.23 -12.80 -2.34
CA HIS A 213 -17.66 -13.09 -2.29
C HIS A 213 -18.46 -12.35 -3.38
N MET A 214 -17.98 -12.40 -4.63
CA MET A 214 -18.77 -11.92 -5.77
C MET A 214 -19.77 -13.00 -6.21
N GLY A 215 -21.07 -12.72 -6.06
CA GLY A 215 -22.10 -13.59 -6.59
C GLY A 215 -22.14 -13.51 -8.12
N PRO A 216 -21.98 -14.63 -8.86
CA PRO A 216 -22.04 -14.60 -10.32
C PRO A 216 -23.48 -14.38 -10.85
N VAL A 217 -24.48 -14.63 -10.00
CA VAL A 217 -25.92 -14.57 -10.34
C VAL A 217 -26.69 -13.65 -9.40
N ASN A 218 -26.31 -13.61 -8.11
CA ASN A 218 -27.01 -12.85 -7.08
C ASN A 218 -26.21 -11.62 -6.67
N SER A 219 -26.90 -10.51 -6.41
CA SER A 219 -26.32 -9.34 -5.73
C SER A 219 -25.94 -9.73 -4.29
N ILE A 220 -24.64 -9.78 -4.03
CA ILE A 220 -24.06 -10.11 -2.72
C ILE A 220 -23.13 -8.98 -2.31
N MET A 221 -23.23 -8.54 -1.06
CA MET A 221 -22.30 -7.57 -0.48
C MET A 221 -20.88 -8.13 -0.52
N MET A 222 -19.95 -7.35 -1.07
CA MET A 222 -18.57 -7.77 -1.30
C MET A 222 -17.53 -6.88 -0.61
N CYS A 223 -17.94 -5.69 -0.14
CA CYS A 223 -17.02 -4.76 0.50
C CYS A 223 -16.94 -5.00 2.01
N SER A 224 -15.73 -4.89 2.58
CA SER A 224 -15.52 -5.01 4.02
C SER A 224 -15.92 -3.76 4.80
N VAL A 225 -16.09 -2.61 4.14
CA VAL A 225 -16.34 -1.32 4.82
C VAL A 225 -17.69 -0.69 4.46
N CYS A 226 -18.36 -1.15 3.41
CA CYS A 226 -19.68 -0.65 3.00
C CYS A 226 -20.56 -1.81 2.50
N GLU A 227 -21.79 -1.50 2.06
CA GLU A 227 -22.76 -2.49 1.57
C GLU A 227 -22.74 -2.66 0.05
N ALA A 228 -21.67 -2.22 -0.62
CA ALA A 228 -21.52 -2.36 -2.05
C ALA A 228 -21.63 -3.83 -2.50
N GLY A 229 -22.41 -4.04 -3.56
CA GLY A 229 -22.85 -5.35 -4.05
C GLY A 229 -24.25 -5.76 -3.58
N ALA A 230 -24.84 -5.07 -2.60
CA ALA A 230 -26.25 -5.23 -2.26
C ALA A 230 -27.18 -4.76 -3.42
N PRO A 231 -28.43 -5.24 -3.48
CA PRO A 231 -29.42 -4.72 -4.42
C PRO A 231 -29.53 -3.19 -4.33
N GLY A 232 -29.32 -2.50 -5.46
CA GLY A 232 -29.38 -1.03 -5.53
C GLY A 232 -28.10 -0.30 -5.12
N ILE A 233 -27.07 -1.00 -4.63
CA ILE A 233 -25.78 -0.41 -4.21
C ILE A 233 -24.66 -0.98 -5.09
N PRO A 234 -24.47 -0.46 -6.32
CA PRO A 234 -23.46 -0.98 -7.23
C PRO A 234 -22.04 -0.73 -6.69
N TRP A 235 -21.17 -1.73 -6.83
CA TRP A 235 -19.76 -1.65 -6.42
C TRP A 235 -18.83 -1.19 -7.55
N ASP A 236 -19.29 -1.32 -8.78
CA ASP A 236 -18.54 -1.17 -10.03
C ASP A 236 -18.70 0.21 -10.69
N ARG A 237 -19.48 1.12 -10.09
CA ARG A 237 -19.64 2.49 -10.56
C ARG A 237 -18.60 3.43 -9.95
N ILE A 238 -17.96 4.21 -10.82
CA ILE A 238 -16.98 5.23 -10.46
C ILE A 238 -17.64 6.60 -10.58
N GLU A 239 -17.91 7.21 -9.43
CA GLU A 239 -18.62 8.48 -9.29
C GLU A 239 -17.87 9.33 -8.25
N LEU A 240 -17.96 10.66 -8.35
CA LEU A 240 -17.39 11.56 -7.34
C LEU A 240 -18.12 11.40 -5.99
N ASP A 241 -19.43 11.21 -6.04
CA ASP A 241 -20.30 11.00 -4.87
C ASP A 241 -20.95 9.61 -4.97
N PRO A 242 -20.21 8.54 -4.66
CA PRO A 242 -20.69 7.19 -4.90
C PRO A 242 -21.88 6.83 -4.02
N ILE A 243 -22.87 6.13 -4.60
CA ILE A 243 -24.07 5.64 -3.89
C ILE A 243 -23.69 4.85 -2.61
N TRP A 244 -22.67 4.00 -2.70
CA TRP A 244 -22.22 3.16 -1.59
C TRP A 244 -21.67 3.95 -0.39
N SER A 245 -21.31 5.23 -0.56
CA SER A 245 -20.75 6.06 0.52
C SER A 245 -21.71 6.20 1.72
N SER A 246 -23.01 6.28 1.46
CA SER A 246 -24.05 6.36 2.48
C SER A 246 -24.16 5.10 3.37
N SER A 247 -23.61 3.97 2.90
CA SER A 247 -23.63 2.68 3.59
C SER A 247 -22.32 2.35 4.33
N LEU A 248 -21.36 3.28 4.36
CA LEU A 248 -20.09 3.11 5.07
C LEU A 248 -20.34 2.77 6.54
N TYR A 249 -19.82 1.62 6.98
CA TYR A 249 -19.91 1.11 8.35
C TYR A 249 -21.34 0.89 8.88
N ALA A 250 -22.34 0.84 7.99
CA ALA A 250 -23.75 0.66 8.37
C ALA A 250 -24.04 -0.74 8.96
N SER A 251 -23.23 -1.73 8.62
CA SER A 251 -23.35 -3.10 9.09
C SER A 251 -21.98 -3.74 9.28
N ARG A 252 -21.89 -4.71 10.20
CA ARG A 252 -20.64 -5.42 10.51
C ARG A 252 -20.36 -6.48 9.42
N PRO A 253 -19.13 -6.58 8.89
CA PRO A 253 -18.76 -7.49 7.81
C PRO A 253 -18.33 -8.87 8.31
N TRP A 254 -18.58 -9.21 9.58
CA TRP A 254 -18.28 -10.48 10.23
C TRP A 254 -19.49 -10.99 11.02
N ALA A 255 -19.63 -12.31 11.14
CA ALA A 255 -20.67 -12.92 11.97
C ALA A 255 -20.27 -13.07 13.44
N ASN A 256 -18.97 -13.25 13.70
CA ASN A 256 -18.39 -13.34 15.04
C ASN A 256 -17.31 -12.26 15.16
N ASP A 257 -17.11 -11.75 16.37
CA ASP A 257 -16.13 -10.71 16.64
C ASP A 257 -14.71 -11.17 16.27
N PRO A 258 -13.98 -10.41 15.44
CA PRO A 258 -12.60 -10.71 15.11
C PRO A 258 -11.69 -10.73 16.33
N PRO A 259 -10.63 -11.55 16.34
CA PRO A 259 -9.67 -11.61 17.46
C PRO A 259 -9.01 -10.27 17.80
N LEU A 260 -8.88 -9.37 16.81
CA LEU A 260 -8.28 -8.04 16.97
C LEU A 260 -9.31 -6.94 17.29
N LEU A 261 -10.61 -7.23 17.31
CA LEU A 261 -11.65 -6.25 17.63
C LEU A 261 -11.44 -5.53 18.99
N PRO A 262 -10.93 -6.19 20.05
CA PRO A 262 -10.72 -5.51 21.33
C PRO A 262 -9.63 -4.42 21.33
N VAL A 263 -8.84 -4.29 20.27
CA VAL A 263 -7.78 -3.26 20.19
C VAL A 263 -8.42 -1.86 20.19
N PRO A 264 -8.03 -0.95 21.10
CA PRO A 264 -8.62 0.39 21.15
C PRO A 264 -8.37 1.15 19.85
N PHE A 265 -9.45 1.48 19.13
CA PHE A 265 -9.40 2.11 17.81
C PHE A 265 -10.60 3.05 17.57
N ASP A 266 -11.77 2.53 17.20
CA ASP A 266 -13.01 3.29 16.98
C ASP A 266 -14.21 2.36 17.19
N ASP A 267 -15.00 2.62 18.22
CA ASP A 267 -16.14 1.77 18.58
C ASP A 267 -17.30 1.88 17.58
N THR A 268 -17.41 3.01 16.88
CA THR A 268 -18.47 3.27 15.91
C THR A 268 -18.15 2.65 14.55
N ARG A 269 -16.87 2.66 14.16
CA ARG A 269 -16.37 2.22 12.84
C ARG A 269 -15.20 1.23 12.98
N PRO A 270 -15.36 0.10 13.70
CA PRO A 270 -14.28 -0.85 13.92
C PRO A 270 -13.75 -1.49 12.62
N GLU A 271 -14.55 -1.54 11.55
CA GLU A 271 -14.12 -2.06 10.25
C GLU A 271 -13.01 -1.22 9.60
N MET A 272 -12.97 0.08 9.91
CA MET A 272 -11.92 0.99 9.43
C MET A 272 -10.53 0.56 9.92
N PHE A 273 -10.46 -0.28 10.95
CA PHE A 273 -9.22 -0.88 11.43
C PHE A 273 -8.53 -1.71 10.34
N TYR A 274 -9.28 -2.37 9.45
CA TYR A 274 -8.73 -3.17 8.36
C TYR A 274 -8.48 -2.29 7.14
N ARG A 275 -7.24 -1.82 6.99
CA ARG A 275 -6.87 -0.77 6.03
C ARG A 275 -6.64 -1.35 4.64
N PHE A 276 -7.12 -0.63 3.62
CA PHE A 276 -6.78 -0.89 2.24
C PHE A 276 -5.37 -0.41 1.92
N ASP A 277 -4.62 -1.21 1.15
CA ASP A 277 -3.25 -0.90 0.77
C ASP A 277 -3.11 -0.66 -0.73
N LEU A 278 -2.48 0.45 -1.10
CA LEU A 278 -2.37 0.88 -2.50
C LEU A 278 -1.57 -0.11 -3.38
N PHE A 279 -0.67 -0.88 -2.77
CA PHE A 279 0.16 -1.84 -3.49
C PHE A 279 -0.64 -3.03 -4.03
N HIS A 280 -1.40 -3.72 -3.17
CA HIS A 280 -2.22 -4.85 -3.59
C HIS A 280 -3.38 -4.44 -4.47
N LEU A 281 -3.90 -3.24 -4.26
CA LEU A 281 -5.02 -2.72 -5.03
C LEU A 281 -4.62 -2.31 -6.45
N ILE A 282 -3.50 -1.60 -6.61
CA ILE A 282 -3.06 -1.11 -7.92
C ILE A 282 -1.92 -1.98 -8.47
N LYS A 283 -0.71 -1.98 -7.93
CA LYS A 283 0.45 -2.67 -8.56
C LYS A 283 0.25 -4.18 -8.74
N VAL A 284 -0.41 -4.83 -7.79
CA VAL A 284 -0.70 -6.29 -7.79
C VAL A 284 -2.19 -6.55 -8.03
N GLY A 285 -2.98 -5.50 -8.26
CA GLY A 285 -4.39 -5.58 -8.61
C GLY A 285 -4.63 -5.05 -10.01
N VAL A 286 -5.28 -3.89 -10.11
CA VAL A 286 -5.71 -3.27 -11.37
C VAL A 286 -4.55 -3.07 -12.36
N GLY A 287 -3.35 -2.78 -11.87
CA GLY A 287 -2.13 -2.65 -12.68
C GLY A 287 -1.73 -3.94 -13.40
N ARG A 288 -1.99 -5.12 -12.85
CA ARG A 288 -1.75 -6.39 -13.55
C ARG A 288 -2.75 -6.61 -14.69
N ASP A 289 -3.96 -6.09 -14.54
CA ASP A 289 -4.99 -6.14 -15.58
C ASP A 289 -4.66 -5.15 -16.70
N LEU A 290 -4.27 -3.93 -16.33
CA LEU A 290 -3.71 -2.95 -17.26
C LEU A 290 -2.46 -3.50 -17.96
N ALA A 291 -1.56 -4.23 -17.30
CA ALA A 291 -0.44 -4.88 -18.00
C ALA A 291 -0.88 -6.05 -18.89
N GLY A 292 -2.00 -6.71 -18.54
CA GLY A 292 -2.60 -7.79 -19.33
C GLY A 292 -3.09 -7.35 -20.71
N GLY A 293 -3.47 -6.08 -20.88
CA GLY A 293 -3.84 -5.53 -22.19
C GLY A 293 -2.68 -5.50 -23.21
N LEU A 294 -1.44 -5.80 -22.82
CA LEU A 294 -0.37 -6.15 -23.76
C LEU A 294 -0.78 -7.27 -24.71
N VAL A 295 -1.55 -8.26 -24.22
CA VAL A 295 -2.06 -9.36 -25.04
C VAL A 295 -3.01 -8.85 -26.12
N LEU A 296 -3.80 -7.80 -25.85
CA LEU A 296 -4.68 -7.17 -26.84
C LEU A 296 -3.86 -6.57 -27.99
N LEU A 297 -2.82 -5.80 -27.67
CA LEU A 297 -1.90 -5.23 -28.65
C LEU A 297 -1.22 -6.32 -29.50
N ALA A 298 -0.84 -7.43 -28.85
CA ALA A 298 -0.27 -8.59 -29.54
C ALA A 298 -1.31 -9.23 -30.48
N LYS A 299 -2.55 -9.39 -30.04
CA LYS A 299 -3.67 -9.93 -30.84
C LYS A 299 -3.99 -9.04 -32.04
N TRP A 300 -3.78 -7.74 -31.95
CA TRP A 300 -3.93 -6.82 -33.09
C TRP A 300 -2.70 -6.75 -34.00
N GLY A 301 -1.62 -7.45 -33.65
CA GLY A 301 -0.44 -7.55 -34.50
C GLY A 301 0.45 -6.31 -34.46
N PHE A 302 0.52 -5.62 -33.33
CA PHE A 302 1.34 -4.40 -33.18
C PHE A 302 2.84 -4.67 -33.33
N TRP A 303 3.25 -5.93 -33.20
CA TRP A 303 4.62 -6.40 -33.43
C TRP A 303 4.72 -7.37 -34.61
N ASP A 304 3.78 -7.35 -35.55
CA ASP A 304 3.85 -8.18 -36.76
C ASP A 304 4.70 -7.49 -37.84
N GLY A 305 5.62 -8.24 -38.44
CA GLY A 305 6.32 -7.89 -39.67
C GLY A 305 5.78 -8.64 -40.89
N ASP A 306 6.34 -8.32 -42.06
CA ASP A 306 6.00 -8.99 -43.31
C ASP A 306 6.42 -10.46 -43.29
N GLY A 307 5.46 -11.35 -43.56
CA GLY A 307 5.68 -12.81 -43.57
C GLY A 307 5.63 -13.47 -42.19
N ASP A 308 5.39 -12.72 -41.12
CA ASP A 308 5.27 -13.29 -39.78
C ASP A 308 4.01 -14.14 -39.60
N THR A 309 4.14 -15.17 -38.76
CA THR A 309 3.01 -15.96 -38.28
C THR A 309 2.10 -15.12 -37.38
N ARG A 310 0.78 -15.28 -37.55
CA ARG A 310 -0.25 -14.46 -36.87
C ARG A 310 -0.89 -15.16 -35.66
N ASN A 311 -0.38 -16.31 -35.24
CA ASN A 311 -0.87 -16.96 -34.03
C ASN A 311 -0.39 -16.20 -32.78
N LEU A 312 -1.17 -16.26 -31.69
CA LEU A 312 -0.89 -15.50 -30.48
C LEU A 312 0.46 -15.87 -29.82
N PRO A 313 0.85 -17.15 -29.67
CA PRO A 313 2.16 -17.50 -29.12
C PRO A 313 3.34 -16.78 -29.79
N ASP A 314 3.39 -16.80 -31.13
CA ASP A 314 4.49 -16.17 -31.87
C ASP A 314 4.44 -14.64 -31.74
N ARG A 315 3.23 -14.06 -31.67
CA ARG A 315 3.03 -12.62 -31.41
C ARG A 315 3.51 -12.22 -30.02
N LEU A 316 3.29 -13.05 -29.00
CA LEU A 316 3.80 -12.80 -27.64
C LEU A 316 5.32 -12.92 -27.58
N ASP A 317 5.90 -13.87 -28.31
CA ASP A 317 7.37 -13.99 -28.39
C ASP A 317 7.99 -12.74 -29.05
N ARG A 318 7.40 -12.21 -30.12
CA ARG A 318 7.81 -10.92 -30.72
C ARG A 318 7.63 -9.74 -29.76
N ALA A 319 6.49 -9.66 -29.08
CA ALA A 319 6.25 -8.63 -28.06
C ALA A 319 7.30 -8.68 -26.93
N HIS A 320 7.73 -9.87 -26.54
CA HIS A 320 8.79 -10.05 -25.54
C HIS A 320 10.18 -9.66 -26.06
N MET A 321 10.48 -9.91 -27.33
CA MET A 321 11.71 -9.40 -27.95
C MET A 321 11.74 -7.87 -27.96
N ALA A 322 10.62 -7.24 -28.35
CA ALA A 322 10.47 -5.78 -28.29
C ALA A 322 10.62 -5.25 -26.85
N PHE A 323 9.99 -5.90 -25.86
CA PHE A 323 10.14 -5.56 -24.45
C PHE A 323 11.59 -5.64 -23.98
N LYS A 324 12.33 -6.69 -24.35
CA LYS A 324 13.74 -6.83 -23.99
C LYS A 324 14.61 -5.73 -24.60
N MET A 325 14.38 -5.39 -25.86
CA MET A 325 15.08 -4.30 -26.52
C MET A 325 14.78 -2.96 -25.85
N TRP A 326 13.50 -2.68 -25.58
CA TRP A 326 13.06 -1.50 -24.86
C TRP A 326 13.69 -1.41 -23.46
N ALA A 327 13.66 -2.51 -22.70
CA ALA A 327 14.22 -2.55 -21.35
C ALA A 327 15.73 -2.29 -21.36
N SER A 328 16.45 -2.89 -22.30
CA SER A 328 17.89 -2.65 -22.50
C SER A 328 18.17 -1.19 -22.86
N ALA A 329 17.39 -0.59 -23.76
CA ALA A 329 17.56 0.80 -24.18
C ALA A 329 17.26 1.80 -23.06
N ASN A 330 16.36 1.47 -22.13
CA ASN A 330 15.95 2.33 -21.02
C ASN A 330 16.65 2.00 -19.68
N GLY A 331 17.67 1.13 -19.69
CA GLY A 331 18.40 0.74 -18.47
C GLY A 331 17.52 0.04 -17.42
N ARG A 332 16.50 -0.70 -17.86
CA ARG A 332 15.59 -1.47 -17.00
C ARG A 332 16.05 -2.92 -16.89
N SER A 333 15.87 -3.51 -15.71
CA SER A 333 16.28 -4.89 -15.38
C SER A 333 15.07 -5.74 -14.96
N PRO A 334 14.18 -6.11 -15.89
CA PRO A 334 12.99 -6.92 -15.57
C PRO A 334 13.38 -8.35 -15.17
N ALA A 335 12.60 -8.96 -14.27
CA ALA A 335 12.76 -10.38 -13.92
C ALA A 335 12.01 -11.32 -14.89
N LEU A 336 11.27 -10.75 -15.86
CA LEU A 336 10.45 -11.46 -16.83
C LEU A 336 11.31 -12.13 -17.91
N ARG A 337 11.15 -13.44 -18.08
CA ARG A 337 11.98 -14.26 -18.98
C ARG A 337 11.34 -14.58 -20.34
N TYR A 338 10.03 -14.50 -20.42
CA TYR A 338 9.23 -14.83 -21.60
C TYR A 338 7.83 -14.21 -21.48
N PHE A 339 7.20 -13.89 -22.60
CA PHE A 339 5.75 -13.65 -22.66
C PHE A 339 5.08 -14.89 -23.23
N ARG A 340 4.18 -15.48 -22.44
CA ARG A 340 3.39 -16.65 -22.82
C ARG A 340 2.00 -16.49 -22.22
N MET A 341 1.01 -17.20 -22.76
CA MET A 341 -0.36 -17.19 -22.22
C MET A 341 -0.40 -17.42 -20.70
N GLY A 342 0.43 -18.33 -20.18
CA GLY A 342 0.51 -18.59 -18.74
C GLY A 342 1.03 -17.43 -17.88
N LEU A 343 1.87 -16.52 -18.43
CA LEU A 343 2.26 -15.29 -17.74
C LEU A 343 1.05 -14.37 -17.60
N PHE A 344 0.18 -14.33 -18.61
CA PHE A 344 -1.03 -13.49 -18.62
C PHE A 344 -2.28 -14.22 -18.11
N SER A 345 -2.09 -15.31 -17.38
CA SER A 345 -3.16 -16.09 -16.75
C SER A 345 -4.25 -16.57 -17.71
N MET A 346 -3.91 -16.79 -18.98
CA MET A 346 -4.84 -17.28 -20.01
C MET A 346 -4.68 -18.78 -20.22
N LYS A 347 -5.80 -19.50 -20.23
CA LYS A 347 -5.93 -20.88 -20.70
C LYS A 347 -6.63 -20.95 -22.05
N LYS A 348 -7.58 -20.05 -22.28
CA LYS A 348 -8.37 -19.91 -23.51
C LYS A 348 -8.34 -18.47 -24.01
N MET A 349 -8.68 -18.26 -25.27
CA MET A 349 -8.78 -16.92 -25.88
C MET A 349 -9.93 -16.08 -25.31
N THR A 350 -10.88 -16.72 -24.63
CA THR A 350 -12.02 -16.08 -23.97
C THR A 350 -11.72 -15.65 -22.54
N ASP A 351 -10.54 -15.97 -22.00
CA ASP A 351 -10.18 -15.60 -20.62
C ASP A 351 -9.75 -14.14 -20.57
N HIS A 352 -10.09 -13.44 -19.49
CA HIS A 352 -9.62 -12.07 -19.22
C HIS A 352 -8.12 -12.06 -18.87
N PRO A 353 -7.24 -11.51 -19.72
CA PRO A 353 -5.80 -11.58 -19.48
C PRO A 353 -5.37 -10.64 -18.37
N TRP A 354 -4.49 -11.11 -17.49
CA TRP A 354 -3.84 -10.29 -16.47
C TRP A 354 -2.44 -10.83 -16.16
N SER A 355 -1.48 -9.94 -15.94
CA SER A 355 -0.08 -10.33 -15.76
C SER A 355 0.17 -10.93 -14.37
N ASN A 356 0.60 -12.19 -14.31
CA ASN A 356 1.01 -12.84 -13.07
C ASN A 356 2.46 -12.47 -12.71
N THR A 357 2.66 -11.20 -12.37
CA THR A 357 3.97 -10.56 -12.20
C THR A 357 4.13 -9.92 -10.84
N LYS A 358 5.35 -9.83 -10.30
CA LYS A 358 5.59 -9.04 -9.09
C LYS A 358 5.26 -7.58 -9.35
N GLY A 359 4.91 -6.81 -8.31
CA GLY A 359 4.51 -5.41 -8.48
C GLY A 359 5.55 -4.56 -9.22
N SER A 360 6.85 -4.80 -9.02
CA SER A 360 7.92 -4.12 -9.77
C SER A 360 7.88 -4.43 -11.27
N ASP A 361 7.71 -5.70 -11.64
CA ASP A 361 7.62 -6.12 -13.03
C ASP A 361 6.31 -5.64 -13.67
N THR A 362 5.21 -5.56 -12.90
CA THR A 362 3.97 -4.95 -13.38
C THR A 362 4.20 -3.51 -13.80
N MET A 363 4.87 -2.69 -12.98
CA MET A 363 5.15 -1.29 -13.34
C MET A 363 6.02 -1.18 -14.60
N LEU A 364 6.98 -2.09 -14.80
CA LEU A 364 7.79 -2.14 -16.03
C LEU A 364 6.96 -2.51 -17.27
N LEU A 365 6.01 -3.44 -17.12
CA LEU A 365 5.08 -3.77 -18.20
C LEU A 365 4.17 -2.59 -18.55
N LEU A 366 3.66 -1.87 -17.55
CA LEU A 366 2.89 -0.66 -17.79
C LEU A 366 3.71 0.40 -18.54
N GLU A 367 4.97 0.58 -18.18
CA GLU A 367 5.87 1.54 -18.84
C GLU A 367 6.10 1.16 -20.31
N PHE A 368 6.29 -0.14 -20.57
CA PHE A 368 6.42 -0.66 -21.93
C PHE A 368 5.13 -0.54 -22.74
N VAL A 369 3.96 -0.81 -22.14
CA VAL A 369 2.66 -0.67 -22.79
C VAL A 369 2.39 0.79 -23.13
N GLN A 370 2.65 1.71 -22.20
CA GLN A 370 2.53 3.15 -22.46
C GLN A 370 3.43 3.58 -23.60
N TRP A 371 4.73 3.22 -23.55
CA TRP A 371 5.66 3.48 -24.64
C TRP A 371 5.19 2.93 -25.99
N THR A 372 4.62 1.73 -26.01
CA THR A 372 4.06 1.12 -27.23
C THR A 372 2.87 1.93 -27.74
N CYS A 373 1.93 2.32 -26.87
CA CYS A 373 0.80 3.15 -27.25
C CYS A 373 1.26 4.48 -27.85
N ASP A 374 2.18 5.16 -27.17
CA ASP A 374 2.72 6.45 -27.61
C ASP A 374 3.49 6.35 -28.92
N LEU A 375 4.24 5.26 -29.13
CA LEU A 375 4.92 4.99 -30.39
C LEU A 375 3.92 4.87 -31.55
N HIS A 376 2.84 4.10 -31.36
CA HIS A 376 1.82 3.89 -32.39
C HIS A 376 0.88 5.09 -32.58
N LEU A 377 0.76 5.98 -31.59
CA LEU A 377 0.07 7.26 -31.74
C LEU A 377 0.91 8.25 -32.54
N ASN A 378 2.23 8.28 -32.32
CA ASN A 378 3.15 9.17 -33.03
C ASN A 378 3.53 8.65 -34.43
N SER A 379 3.47 7.34 -34.65
CA SER A 379 3.77 6.69 -35.92
C SER A 379 2.75 5.59 -36.20
N PRO A 380 1.52 5.95 -36.62
CA PRO A 380 0.46 4.98 -36.85
C PRO A 380 0.80 3.97 -37.94
N THR A 381 0.43 2.71 -37.70
CA THR A 381 0.51 1.60 -38.66
C THR A 381 -0.90 1.25 -39.14
N PRO A 382 -1.05 0.46 -40.22
CA PRO A 382 -2.37 -0.06 -40.63
C PRO A 382 -3.09 -0.83 -39.51
N GLN A 383 -2.34 -1.48 -38.61
CA GLN A 383 -2.86 -2.21 -37.46
C GLN A 383 -3.28 -1.28 -36.32
N SER A 384 -2.55 -0.19 -36.06
CA SER A 384 -2.84 0.69 -34.92
C SER A 384 -3.82 1.82 -35.22
N SER A 385 -3.88 2.29 -36.48
CA SER A 385 -4.74 3.41 -36.89
C SER A 385 -6.23 3.23 -36.53
N PRO A 386 -6.83 2.03 -36.66
CA PRO A 386 -8.23 1.81 -36.27
C PRO A 386 -8.49 1.92 -34.76
N HIS A 387 -7.44 1.96 -33.92
CA HIS A 387 -7.53 1.89 -32.47
C HIS A 387 -7.01 3.15 -31.77
N GLU A 388 -6.87 4.28 -32.48
CA GLU A 388 -6.27 5.52 -31.96
C GLU A 388 -6.87 5.96 -30.61
N ASP A 389 -8.20 6.04 -30.52
CA ASP A 389 -8.91 6.48 -29.32
C ASP A 389 -8.60 5.59 -28.11
N LEU A 390 -8.56 4.27 -28.32
CA LEU A 390 -8.26 3.32 -27.27
C LEU A 390 -6.81 3.44 -26.82
N LEU A 391 -5.86 3.60 -27.75
CA LEU A 391 -4.45 3.79 -27.43
C LEU A 391 -4.22 5.08 -26.63
N ARG A 392 -4.91 6.17 -26.99
CA ARG A 392 -4.86 7.43 -26.26
C ARG A 392 -5.37 7.28 -24.84
N LEU A 393 -6.55 6.67 -24.67
CA LEU A 393 -7.13 6.41 -23.36
C LEU A 393 -6.25 5.48 -22.51
N TYR A 394 -5.66 4.45 -23.14
CA TYR A 394 -4.83 3.47 -22.45
C TYR A 394 -3.52 4.09 -21.97
N SER A 395 -2.85 4.87 -22.82
CA SER A 395 -1.66 5.64 -22.44
C SER A 395 -1.97 6.62 -21.31
N GLN A 396 -3.07 7.37 -21.38
CA GLN A 396 -3.48 8.31 -20.33
C GLN A 396 -3.79 7.61 -19.00
N THR A 397 -4.52 6.49 -19.04
CA THR A 397 -4.87 5.70 -17.84
C THR A 397 -3.60 5.18 -17.14
N ILE A 398 -2.62 4.71 -17.91
CA ILE A 398 -1.31 4.31 -17.37
C ILE A 398 -0.55 5.53 -16.84
N GLY A 399 -0.56 6.65 -17.55
CA GLY A 399 0.06 7.91 -17.10
C GLY A 399 -0.46 8.37 -15.74
N HIS A 400 -1.78 8.35 -15.53
CA HIS A 400 -2.39 8.62 -14.23
C HIS A 400 -1.97 7.59 -13.17
N THR A 401 -1.85 6.31 -13.54
CA THR A 401 -1.32 5.27 -12.65
C THR A 401 0.10 5.60 -12.17
N PHE A 402 0.97 6.07 -13.06
CA PHE A 402 2.31 6.52 -12.69
C PHE A 402 2.30 7.76 -11.81
N LYS A 403 1.47 8.77 -12.12
CA LYS A 403 1.34 9.98 -11.31
C LYS A 403 0.87 9.69 -9.88
N ILE A 404 -0.06 8.74 -9.67
CA ILE A 404 -0.45 8.28 -8.33
C ILE A 404 0.77 7.85 -7.53
N PHE A 405 1.64 7.00 -8.11
CA PHE A 405 2.82 6.50 -7.41
C PHE A 405 3.96 7.52 -7.31
N ASP A 406 4.09 8.42 -8.27
CA ASP A 406 5.06 9.52 -8.21
C ASP A 406 4.75 10.43 -7.02
N ILE A 407 3.49 10.86 -6.88
CA ILE A 407 3.04 11.65 -5.75
C ILE A 407 3.27 10.86 -4.45
N CYS A 408 2.69 9.68 -4.35
CA CYS A 408 2.80 8.84 -3.16
C CYS A 408 4.24 8.63 -2.68
N ASN A 409 5.19 8.25 -3.55
CA ASN A 409 6.56 7.87 -3.15
C ASN A 409 7.50 9.07 -2.91
N HIS A 410 7.26 10.20 -3.56
CA HIS A 410 8.13 11.37 -3.46
C HIS A 410 7.61 12.46 -2.51
N HIS A 411 6.38 12.32 -2.02
CA HIS A 411 5.78 13.26 -1.08
C HIS A 411 5.92 12.80 0.38
N PRO A 412 5.76 13.72 1.35
CA PRO A 412 5.85 13.39 2.77
C PRO A 412 4.75 12.41 3.20
N LEU A 413 4.84 11.92 4.43
CA LEU A 413 3.77 11.15 5.08
C LEU A 413 2.46 11.93 5.12
N TRP A 414 2.55 13.25 5.15
CA TRP A 414 1.45 14.19 5.22
C TRP A 414 1.46 15.08 3.98
N LEU A 415 0.50 14.87 3.10
CA LEU A 415 0.30 15.62 1.87
C LEU A 415 -0.24 17.01 2.19
N THR A 416 0.26 18.02 1.48
CA THR A 416 -0.45 19.30 1.41
C THR A 416 -1.76 19.11 0.65
N ARG A 417 -2.69 20.05 0.81
CA ARG A 417 -4.00 20.00 0.15
C ARG A 417 -3.89 19.90 -1.38
N SER A 418 -3.00 20.67 -2.00
CA SER A 418 -2.76 20.60 -3.45
C SER A 418 -2.22 19.24 -3.90
N CYS A 419 -1.36 18.61 -3.10
CA CYS A 419 -0.85 17.27 -3.41
C CYS A 419 -1.95 16.21 -3.28
N ALA A 420 -2.81 16.33 -2.26
CA ALA A 420 -3.94 15.43 -2.07
C ALA A 420 -5.02 15.60 -3.14
N GLN A 421 -5.33 16.83 -3.57
CA GLN A 421 -6.21 17.10 -4.70
C GLN A 421 -5.68 16.47 -5.99
N ASN A 422 -4.37 16.61 -6.24
CA ASN A 422 -3.74 16.07 -7.42
C ASN A 422 -3.74 14.52 -7.40
N LEU A 423 -3.45 13.94 -6.24
CA LEU A 423 -3.56 12.49 -6.03
C LEU A 423 -4.99 11.99 -6.27
N PHE A 424 -5.99 12.66 -5.68
CA PHE A 424 -7.40 12.35 -5.90
C PHE A 424 -7.78 12.38 -7.38
N ALA A 425 -7.44 13.47 -8.09
CA ALA A 425 -7.76 13.63 -9.50
C ALA A 425 -7.16 12.50 -10.35
N ASN A 426 -5.89 12.16 -10.13
CA ASN A 426 -5.26 11.04 -10.84
C ASN A 426 -5.87 9.68 -10.48
N MET A 427 -6.28 9.46 -9.23
CA MET A 427 -6.99 8.24 -8.84
C MET A 427 -8.33 8.13 -9.58
N MET A 428 -9.13 9.20 -9.63
CA MET A 428 -10.41 9.21 -10.33
C MET A 428 -10.26 9.06 -11.85
N CYS A 429 -9.25 9.69 -12.46
CA CYS A 429 -8.95 9.52 -13.88
C CYS A 429 -8.48 8.10 -14.21
N MET A 430 -7.65 7.48 -13.36
CA MET A 430 -7.24 6.09 -13.53
C MET A 430 -8.43 5.12 -13.42
N LEU A 431 -9.29 5.30 -12.41
CA LEU A 431 -10.48 4.49 -12.19
C LEU A 431 -11.46 4.60 -13.38
N SER A 432 -11.77 5.83 -13.78
CA SER A 432 -12.70 6.09 -14.89
C SER A 432 -12.13 5.63 -16.23
N GLY A 433 -10.82 5.85 -16.45
CA GLY A 433 -10.10 5.39 -17.63
C GLY A 433 -10.10 3.87 -17.74
N TYR A 434 -9.91 3.14 -16.63
CA TYR A 434 -10.01 1.68 -16.60
C TYR A 434 -11.40 1.17 -17.02
N VAL A 435 -12.47 1.77 -16.47
CA VAL A 435 -13.85 1.39 -16.82
C VAL A 435 -14.16 1.72 -18.28
N ALA A 436 -13.69 2.86 -18.77
CA ALA A 436 -13.84 3.25 -20.17
C ALA A 436 -13.08 2.31 -21.11
N LEU A 437 -11.86 1.87 -20.75
CA LEU A 437 -11.13 0.85 -21.51
C LEU A 437 -11.90 -0.47 -21.59
N ALA A 438 -12.44 -0.94 -20.45
CA ALA A 438 -13.26 -2.15 -20.41
C ALA A 438 -14.48 -2.05 -21.33
N LYS A 439 -15.16 -0.90 -21.31
CA LYS A 439 -16.30 -0.63 -22.20
C LYS A 439 -15.88 -0.60 -23.68
N MET A 440 -14.80 0.10 -24.02
CA MET A 440 -14.34 0.19 -25.41
C MET A 440 -13.95 -1.17 -25.97
N THR A 441 -13.25 -2.01 -25.19
CA THR A 441 -12.91 -3.36 -25.63
C THR A 441 -14.14 -4.24 -25.75
N TRP A 442 -15.09 -4.12 -24.82
CA TRP A 442 -16.37 -4.84 -24.91
C TRP A 442 -17.15 -4.50 -26.19
N ASP A 443 -17.23 -3.21 -26.53
CA ASP A 443 -17.89 -2.74 -27.76
C ASP A 443 -17.18 -3.24 -29.03
N MET A 444 -15.91 -3.66 -28.93
CA MET A 444 -15.10 -4.28 -30.00
C MET A 444 -15.16 -5.82 -30.00
N ASP A 445 -16.00 -6.45 -29.17
CA ASP A 445 -16.03 -7.91 -28.96
C ASP A 445 -14.70 -8.49 -28.41
N GLU A 446 -13.99 -7.67 -27.63
CA GLU A 446 -12.73 -8.01 -26.96
C GLU A 446 -12.92 -8.03 -25.43
N MET A 447 -12.64 -9.17 -24.79
CA MET A 447 -12.87 -9.35 -23.34
C MET A 447 -11.64 -8.97 -22.50
N PHE A 448 -11.34 -7.67 -22.41
CA PHE A 448 -10.22 -7.13 -21.63
C PHE A 448 -10.67 -6.22 -20.48
N PHE A 449 -9.73 -5.88 -19.59
CA PHE A 449 -9.93 -4.95 -18.47
C PHE A 449 -11.13 -5.32 -17.56
N SER A 450 -11.15 -6.58 -17.10
CA SER A 450 -12.20 -7.08 -16.21
C SER A 450 -12.39 -6.18 -14.98
N ILE A 451 -13.62 -5.75 -14.71
CA ILE A 451 -13.95 -4.97 -13.53
C ILE A 451 -13.85 -5.87 -12.30
N LYS A 452 -13.01 -5.50 -11.34
CA LYS A 452 -12.70 -6.31 -10.14
C LYS A 452 -12.92 -5.53 -8.85
N PRO A 453 -13.17 -6.22 -7.73
CA PRO A 453 -13.31 -5.61 -6.41
C PRO A 453 -12.18 -4.66 -5.98
N LYS A 454 -10.97 -4.90 -6.45
CA LYS A 454 -9.81 -4.04 -6.14
C LYS A 454 -9.96 -2.63 -6.72
N LEU A 455 -10.72 -2.48 -7.80
CA LEU A 455 -11.11 -1.18 -8.37
C LEU A 455 -12.00 -0.42 -7.37
N HIS A 456 -13.01 -1.08 -6.80
CA HIS A 456 -13.88 -0.51 -5.77
C HIS A 456 -13.11 -0.12 -4.48
N ALA A 457 -12.20 -0.98 -4.02
CA ALA A 457 -11.35 -0.64 -2.87
C ALA A 457 -10.39 0.52 -3.16
N THR A 458 -9.97 0.72 -4.42
CA THR A 458 -9.20 1.91 -4.82
C THR A 458 -10.09 3.16 -4.84
N HIS A 459 -11.36 3.03 -5.22
CA HIS A 459 -12.34 4.11 -5.13
C HIS A 459 -12.59 4.54 -3.68
N HIS A 460 -12.60 3.61 -2.71
CA HIS A 460 -12.59 3.95 -1.29
C HIS A 460 -11.41 4.84 -0.89
N LEU A 461 -10.18 4.53 -1.35
CA LEU A 461 -9.01 5.36 -1.06
C LEU A 461 -9.13 6.77 -1.67
N ALA A 462 -9.68 6.90 -2.89
CA ALA A 462 -9.96 8.20 -3.49
C ALA A 462 -11.02 8.98 -2.69
N TYR A 463 -12.09 8.30 -2.28
CA TYR A 463 -13.15 8.89 -1.47
C TYR A 463 -12.65 9.35 -0.09
N GLU A 464 -11.77 8.56 0.58
CA GLU A 464 -11.13 8.98 1.84
C GLU A 464 -10.36 10.31 1.66
N LEU A 465 -9.63 10.49 0.56
CA LEU A 465 -8.94 11.76 0.26
C LEU A 465 -9.93 12.91 0.07
N GLN A 466 -11.01 12.69 -0.68
CA GLN A 466 -12.05 13.68 -0.92
C GLN A 466 -12.73 14.14 0.37
N GLN A 467 -13.08 13.20 1.26
CA GLN A 467 -13.69 13.52 2.56
C GLN A 467 -12.79 14.45 3.37
N LEU A 468 -11.49 14.18 3.41
CA LEU A 468 -10.53 15.03 4.13
C LEU A 468 -10.35 16.39 3.45
N LEU A 469 -10.37 16.44 2.12
CA LEU A 469 -10.33 17.68 1.36
C LEU A 469 -11.56 18.57 1.61
N TRP A 470 -12.72 18.01 1.93
CA TRP A 470 -13.89 18.80 2.32
C TRP A 470 -13.84 19.35 3.75
N THR A 471 -12.89 18.90 4.56
CA THR A 471 -12.63 19.49 5.88
C THR A 471 -11.58 20.61 5.79
N ALA A 472 -11.41 21.33 6.89
CA ALA A 472 -10.32 22.30 7.08
C ALA A 472 -8.96 21.63 7.42
N ALA A 473 -8.79 20.34 7.16
CA ALA A 473 -7.53 19.64 7.42
C ALA A 473 -6.36 20.33 6.69
N PRO A 474 -5.31 20.78 7.41
CA PRO A 474 -4.15 21.43 6.80
C PRO A 474 -3.25 20.43 6.06
N LEU A 475 -3.25 19.18 6.51
CA LEU A 475 -2.43 18.08 6.01
C LEU A 475 -3.28 16.81 5.91
N ILE A 476 -3.04 16.01 4.87
CA ILE A 476 -3.81 14.81 4.55
C ILE A 476 -2.87 13.60 4.56
N PRO A 477 -3.23 12.46 5.19
CA PRO A 477 -2.37 11.28 5.20
C PRO A 477 -2.07 10.79 3.79
N ASN A 478 -0.80 10.50 3.52
CA ASN A 478 -0.38 9.82 2.31
C ASN A 478 -0.79 8.34 2.39
N PRO A 479 -1.50 7.78 1.40
CA PRO A 479 -1.92 6.38 1.41
C PRO A 479 -0.77 5.36 1.55
N LEU A 480 0.48 5.74 1.24
CA LEU A 480 1.65 4.88 1.49
C LEU A 480 1.90 4.56 2.96
N ALA A 481 1.31 5.30 3.90
CA ALA A 481 1.32 4.94 5.32
C ALA A 481 0.84 3.49 5.55
N TYR A 482 -0.07 3.01 4.69
CA TYR A 482 -0.68 1.69 4.78
C TYR A 482 -0.24 0.74 3.66
N ALA A 483 0.70 1.12 2.79
CA ALA A 483 1.11 0.27 1.69
C ALA A 483 2.04 -0.89 2.13
N CYS A 484 2.05 -2.00 1.37
CA CYS A 484 2.65 -3.27 1.80
C CYS A 484 3.95 -3.68 1.07
N GLU A 485 4.56 -2.88 0.17
CA GLU A 485 5.76 -3.34 -0.58
C GLU A 485 6.97 -3.66 0.31
N GLY A 486 7.24 -2.80 1.29
CA GLY A 486 8.29 -3.06 2.28
C GLY A 486 7.98 -4.28 3.14
N ASN A 487 6.70 -4.55 3.38
CA ASN A 487 6.24 -5.71 4.14
C ASN A 487 6.42 -7.00 3.35
N GLU A 488 6.06 -7.03 2.07
CA GLU A 488 6.28 -8.15 1.14
C GLU A 488 7.76 -8.52 1.00
N SER A 489 8.61 -7.49 0.92
CA SER A 489 10.07 -7.70 0.93
C SER A 489 10.56 -8.33 2.24
N HIS A 490 9.97 -7.91 3.37
CA HIS A 490 10.26 -8.49 4.68
C HIS A 490 9.74 -9.94 4.79
N VAL A 491 8.52 -10.22 4.32
CA VAL A 491 7.94 -11.56 4.24
C VAL A 491 8.85 -12.50 3.47
N GLY A 492 9.33 -12.08 2.29
CA GLY A 492 10.28 -12.85 1.49
C GLY A 492 11.54 -13.22 2.27
N HIS A 493 12.16 -12.27 2.97
CA HIS A 493 13.34 -12.54 3.77
C HIS A 493 13.08 -13.50 4.95
N ILE A 494 11.96 -13.34 5.66
CA ILE A 494 11.61 -14.24 6.77
C ILE A 494 11.28 -15.64 6.26
N CYS A 495 10.58 -15.75 5.12
CA CYS A 495 10.26 -17.01 4.48
C CYS A 495 11.52 -17.74 3.97
N ASP A 496 12.50 -17.01 3.44
CA ASP A 496 13.80 -17.59 3.07
C ASP A 496 14.53 -18.13 4.31
N LEU A 497 14.48 -17.41 5.44
CA LEU A 497 15.02 -17.91 6.72
C LEU A 497 14.27 -19.17 7.20
N ALA A 498 12.94 -19.17 7.11
CA ALA A 498 12.08 -20.29 7.52
C ALA A 498 12.36 -21.56 6.70
N GLN A 499 12.74 -21.43 5.43
CA GLN A 499 13.08 -22.56 4.55
C GLN A 499 14.43 -23.23 4.90
N VAL A 500 15.33 -22.56 5.61
CA VAL A 500 16.69 -23.05 5.90
C VAL A 500 16.94 -23.44 7.37
N VAL A 501 15.89 -23.48 8.19
CA VAL A 501 15.96 -23.89 9.60
C VAL A 501 15.21 -25.21 9.84
N ASP A 502 15.52 -25.90 10.93
CA ASP A 502 14.84 -27.13 11.32
C ASP A 502 13.37 -26.83 11.68
N THR A 503 12.43 -27.55 11.04
CA THR A 503 10.99 -27.34 11.21
C THR A 503 10.50 -27.54 12.64
N ARG A 504 11.21 -28.31 13.48
CA ARG A 504 10.83 -28.56 14.89
C ARG A 504 11.11 -27.37 15.81
N LEU A 505 12.01 -26.48 15.39
CA LEU A 505 12.44 -25.29 16.14
C LEU A 505 12.26 -24.02 15.30
N ILE A 506 11.41 -24.07 14.26
CA ILE A 506 11.34 -23.04 13.23
C ILE A 506 10.96 -21.68 13.80
N ASP A 507 9.96 -21.66 14.69
CA ASP A 507 9.47 -20.47 15.38
C ASP A 507 10.61 -19.79 16.16
N LYS A 508 11.38 -20.57 16.92
CA LYS A 508 12.54 -20.08 17.66
C LYS A 508 13.67 -19.60 16.75
N ARG A 509 14.10 -20.44 15.80
CA ARG A 509 15.29 -20.21 14.97
C ARG A 509 15.12 -19.06 13.98
N VAL A 510 13.91 -18.87 13.45
CA VAL A 510 13.59 -17.71 12.61
C VAL A 510 13.73 -16.43 13.42
N VAL A 511 13.15 -16.37 14.63
CA VAL A 511 13.24 -15.20 15.51
C VAL A 511 14.70 -14.90 15.90
N GLU A 512 15.47 -15.91 16.33
CA GLU A 512 16.89 -15.75 16.67
C GLU A 512 17.72 -15.17 15.50
N ARG A 513 17.54 -15.71 14.29
CA ARG A 513 18.27 -15.22 13.09
C ARG A 513 17.80 -13.84 12.66
N HIS A 514 16.50 -13.56 12.76
CA HIS A 514 15.94 -12.23 12.52
C HIS A 514 16.58 -11.20 13.46
N PHE A 515 16.67 -11.50 14.76
CA PHE A 515 17.30 -10.61 15.74
C PHE A 515 18.78 -10.33 15.44
N CYS A 516 19.55 -11.34 15.04
CA CYS A 516 20.94 -11.13 14.62
C CYS A 516 21.04 -10.12 13.46
N LYS A 517 20.15 -10.24 12.47
CA LYS A 517 20.12 -9.33 11.32
C LYS A 517 19.67 -7.92 11.73
N VAL A 518 18.62 -7.81 12.53
CA VAL A 518 18.11 -6.54 13.04
C VAL A 518 19.18 -5.82 13.86
N ALA A 519 19.84 -6.50 14.79
CA ALA A 519 20.90 -5.92 15.61
C ALA A 519 22.06 -5.38 14.76
N ALA A 520 22.46 -6.10 13.71
CA ALA A 520 23.51 -5.66 12.80
C ALA A 520 23.10 -4.42 11.97
N VAL A 521 21.87 -4.41 11.45
CA VAL A 521 21.35 -3.28 10.64
C VAL A 521 21.12 -2.05 11.52
N LEU A 522 20.53 -2.21 12.71
CA LEU A 522 20.32 -1.13 13.66
C LEU A 522 21.63 -0.49 14.10
N ARG A 523 22.64 -1.29 14.44
CA ARG A 523 23.96 -0.78 14.84
C ARG A 523 24.55 0.13 13.75
N ARG A 524 24.57 -0.36 12.51
CA ARG A 524 25.08 0.41 11.35
C ARG A 524 24.29 1.70 11.13
N HIS A 525 22.96 1.65 11.28
CA HIS A 525 22.11 2.82 11.12
C HIS A 525 22.40 3.89 12.19
N VAL A 526 22.45 3.50 13.46
CA VAL A 526 22.78 4.40 14.57
C VAL A 526 24.18 4.99 14.42
N GLU A 527 25.18 4.18 14.07
CA GLU A 527 26.55 4.65 13.81
C GLU A 527 26.59 5.69 12.68
N SER A 528 25.86 5.45 11.59
CA SER A 528 25.79 6.39 10.45
C SER A 528 25.17 7.74 10.84
N ARG A 529 24.10 7.73 11.65
CA ARG A 529 23.44 8.93 12.18
C ARG A 529 24.37 9.75 13.07
N LEU A 530 25.07 9.08 13.99
CA LEU A 530 26.03 9.74 14.88
C LEU A 530 27.19 10.37 14.10
N ALA A 531 27.64 9.73 13.01
CA ALA A 531 28.68 10.28 12.15
C ALA A 531 28.21 11.57 11.42
N VAL A 532 26.96 11.60 10.93
CA VAL A 532 26.36 12.79 10.30
C VAL A 532 26.22 13.93 11.31
N SER A 533 25.66 13.66 12.49
CA SER A 533 25.50 14.66 13.55
C SER A 533 26.84 15.28 13.97
N LYS A 534 27.90 14.46 14.10
CA LYS A 534 29.26 14.95 14.38
C LYS A 534 29.79 15.85 13.27
N ARG A 535 29.59 15.52 11.99
CA ARG A 535 30.03 16.36 10.86
C ARG A 535 29.33 17.72 10.85
N ILE A 536 28.01 17.74 11.06
CA ILE A 536 27.22 18.99 11.14
C ILE A 536 27.72 19.85 12.31
N SER A 537 27.96 19.25 13.49
CA SER A 537 28.48 19.97 14.65
C SER A 537 29.89 20.54 14.44
N PHE A 538 30.71 19.88 13.61
CA PHE A 538 32.06 20.35 13.27
C PHE A 538 32.02 21.49 12.26
N GLN A 539 31.17 21.40 11.22
CA GLN A 539 30.97 22.46 10.22
C GLN A 539 30.38 23.73 10.84
N ALA A 540 29.37 23.60 11.72
CA ALA A 540 28.80 24.72 12.44
C ALA A 540 29.81 25.42 13.38
N ARG A 541 30.79 24.68 13.92
CA ARG A 541 31.89 25.26 14.72
C ARG A 541 32.97 25.94 13.87
N SER A 542 33.23 25.46 12.65
CA SER A 542 34.17 26.11 11.74
C SER A 542 33.62 27.39 11.10
N GLU A 543 32.30 27.52 10.97
CA GLU A 543 31.64 28.74 10.48
C GLU A 543 31.48 29.82 11.57
N LEU A 544 31.74 29.48 12.84
CA LEU A 544 31.66 30.37 14.00
C LEU A 544 33.04 30.82 14.53
N LEU A 545 34.13 30.50 13.82
CA LEU A 545 35.47 30.97 14.13
C LEU A 545 35.93 31.91 12.99
N PRO A 546 36.17 33.21 13.26
CA PRO A 546 36.66 34.16 12.25
C PRO A 546 38.08 33.86 11.78
#